data_AF-A0A1L8MFB2-F1
#
_entry.id   AF-A0A1L8MFB2-F1
#
_cell.length_a   1.000
_cell.length_b   1.000
_cell.length_c   1.000
_cell.angle_alpha   90.00
_cell.angle_beta   90.00
_cell.angle_gamma   90.00
#
_symmetry.space_group_name_H-M   'P 1'
#
loop_
_entity.id
_entity.type
_entity.pdbx_description
1 polymer ?
#
loop_
_entity_poly.entity_id
_entity_poly.type
_entity_poly.pdbx_seq_one_letter_code
_entity_poly.pdbx_strand_id
1 'polypeptide(L)'
;MKMKKGILYVSTPLLFSSFSYADIREFDNAVNELCKKTKVCTSELIEADSNIPPEMKTMMNSFLDEMCKNYARIGEYAENTDLIQSATACLNSMAARSCNDLLNADNETDECMQYEKVANKYDNE
;
A
#
# COMPACT_ATOMS: atom_id res chain seq x y z
N MET A 1 -0.45 39.19 58.22
CA MET A 1 -1.14 38.05 57.56
C MET A 1 -1.63 38.51 56.19
N LYS A 2 -1.04 38.01 55.09
CA LYS A 2 -1.72 37.56 53.87
C LYS A 2 -0.70 36.96 52.89
N MET A 3 -0.91 35.69 52.60
CA MET A 3 -0.12 34.81 51.76
C MET A 3 -0.39 35.07 50.28
N LYS A 4 0.52 34.67 49.38
CA LYS A 4 0.30 33.48 48.51
C LYS A 4 1.52 33.15 47.67
N LYS A 5 1.93 31.87 47.79
CA LYS A 5 2.93 31.17 47.00
C LYS A 5 2.47 31.10 45.53
N GLY A 6 3.25 31.66 44.61
CA GLY A 6 3.08 31.46 43.18
C GLY A 6 3.80 30.18 42.76
N ILE A 7 3.08 29.06 42.79
CA ILE A 7 3.51 27.79 42.20
C ILE A 7 3.56 27.98 40.68
N LEU A 8 4.77 27.92 40.10
CA LEU A 8 4.99 27.77 38.67
C LEU A 8 4.56 26.35 38.28
N TYR A 9 3.34 26.22 37.77
CA TYR A 9 2.87 25.01 37.10
C TYR A 9 3.59 24.90 35.76
N VAL A 10 4.67 24.11 35.70
CA VAL A 10 5.25 23.64 34.44
C VAL A 10 4.34 22.53 33.93
N SER A 11 3.35 22.88 33.13
CA SER A 11 2.54 21.93 32.39
C SER A 11 3.39 21.35 31.25
N THR A 12 4.04 20.22 31.49
CA THR A 12 4.67 19.41 30.44
C THR A 12 3.55 18.87 29.55
N PRO A 13 3.48 19.23 28.26
CA PRO A 13 2.53 18.59 27.36
C PRO A 13 2.98 17.14 27.18
N LEU A 14 2.13 16.21 27.60
CA LEU A 14 2.20 14.81 27.19
C LEU A 14 2.16 14.79 25.66
N LEU A 15 3.29 14.48 25.03
CA LEU A 15 3.36 14.15 23.62
C LEU A 15 2.57 12.86 23.43
N PHE A 16 1.27 12.99 23.16
CA PHE A 16 0.48 11.90 22.62
C PHE A 16 1.08 11.56 21.27
N SER A 17 1.81 10.45 21.21
CA SER A 17 2.20 9.80 19.97
C SER A 17 0.92 9.46 19.21
N SER A 18 0.60 10.30 18.23
CA SER A 18 -0.48 10.07 17.29
C SER A 18 -0.10 8.86 16.44
N PHE A 19 -0.64 7.69 16.80
CA PHE A 19 -0.71 6.56 15.88
C PHE A 19 -1.53 7.04 14.67
N SER A 20 -0.85 7.23 13.55
CA SER A 20 -1.43 7.79 12.32
C SER A 20 -2.30 6.73 11.64
N TYR A 21 -3.59 6.69 11.96
CA TYR A 21 -4.61 5.94 11.20
C TYR A 21 -4.68 6.32 9.70
N ALA A 22 -3.98 7.39 9.29
CA ALA A 22 -3.83 7.78 7.89
C ALA A 22 -3.07 6.73 7.07
N ASP A 23 -2.06 6.07 7.64
CA ASP A 23 -1.16 5.19 6.91
C ASP A 23 -1.87 3.95 6.34
N ILE A 24 -2.81 3.35 7.09
CA ILE A 24 -3.56 2.17 6.62
C ILE A 24 -4.53 2.54 5.48
N ARG A 25 -5.19 3.70 5.58
CA ARG A 25 -6.12 4.14 4.51
C ARG A 25 -5.38 4.45 3.21
N GLU A 26 -4.19 5.04 3.31
CA GLU A 26 -3.35 5.31 2.14
C GLU A 26 -2.84 4.02 1.50
N PHE A 27 -2.46 3.04 2.33
CA PHE A 27 -2.12 1.70 1.86
C PHE A 27 -3.27 1.02 1.12
N ASP A 28 -4.47 0.99 1.69
CA ASP A 28 -5.65 0.41 1.05
C ASP A 28 -5.96 1.08 -0.29
N ASN A 29 -5.80 2.40 -0.37
CA ASN A 29 -5.97 3.13 -1.62
C ASN A 29 -4.91 2.72 -2.64
N ALA A 30 -3.65 2.60 -2.25
CA ALA A 30 -2.57 2.19 -3.14
C ALA A 30 -2.76 0.76 -3.67
N VAL A 31 -3.21 -0.17 -2.82
CA VAL A 31 -3.62 -1.53 -3.23
C VAL A 31 -4.72 -1.45 -4.29
N ASN A 32 -5.77 -0.67 -4.02
CA ASN A 32 -6.90 -0.53 -4.94
C ASN A 32 -6.50 0.09 -6.28
N GLU A 33 -5.61 1.07 -6.29
CA GLU A 33 -5.12 1.70 -7.53
C GLU A 33 -4.28 0.72 -8.36
N LEU A 34 -3.36 -0.01 -7.75
CA LEU A 34 -2.58 -1.04 -8.46
C LEU A 34 -3.50 -2.14 -9.03
N CYS A 35 -4.52 -2.52 -8.27
CA CYS A 35 -5.52 -3.50 -8.69
C CYS A 35 -6.33 -3.05 -9.90
N LYS A 36 -6.85 -1.82 -9.88
CA LYS A 36 -7.54 -1.23 -11.03
C LYS A 36 -6.62 -1.19 -12.25
N LYS A 37 -5.37 -0.74 -12.06
CA LYS A 37 -4.37 -0.66 -13.13
C LYS A 37 -4.12 -2.04 -13.75
N THR A 38 -3.90 -3.05 -12.93
CA THR A 38 -3.67 -4.44 -13.38
C THR A 38 -4.85 -4.98 -14.19
N LYS A 39 -6.08 -4.69 -13.75
CA LYS A 39 -7.32 -5.09 -14.46
C LYS A 39 -7.44 -4.43 -15.83
N VAL A 40 -7.12 -3.13 -15.91
CA VAL A 40 -7.08 -2.40 -17.19
C VAL A 40 -6.03 -3.00 -18.12
N CYS A 41 -4.79 -3.16 -17.64
CA CYS A 41 -3.70 -3.70 -18.45
C CYS A 41 -3.98 -5.13 -18.94
N THR A 42 -4.58 -5.97 -18.09
CA THR A 42 -5.00 -7.32 -18.46
C THR A 42 -6.11 -7.28 -19.51
N SER A 43 -7.07 -6.36 -19.38
CA SER A 43 -8.14 -6.20 -20.35
C SER A 43 -7.62 -5.72 -21.71
N GLU A 44 -6.67 -4.80 -21.74
CA GLU A 44 -6.01 -4.33 -22.96
C GLU A 44 -5.23 -5.46 -23.65
N LEU A 45 -4.51 -6.28 -22.88
CA LEU A 45 -3.79 -7.44 -23.40
C LEU A 45 -4.75 -8.45 -24.05
N ILE A 46 -5.87 -8.74 -23.38
CA ILE A 46 -6.88 -9.67 -23.89
C ILE A 46 -7.57 -9.11 -25.13
N GLU A 47 -7.89 -7.81 -25.16
CA GLU A 47 -8.49 -7.17 -26.34
C GLU A 47 -7.54 -7.12 -27.53
N ALA A 48 -6.23 -7.06 -27.29
CA ALA A 48 -5.21 -7.17 -28.33
C ALA A 48 -5.05 -8.61 -28.87
N ASP A 49 -5.48 -9.63 -28.13
CA ASP A 49 -5.42 -11.04 -28.54
C ASP A 49 -6.80 -11.59 -28.92
N SER A 50 -7.06 -11.66 -30.23
CA SER A 50 -8.32 -12.18 -30.78
C SER A 50 -8.60 -13.66 -30.46
N ASN A 51 -7.63 -14.39 -29.91
CA ASN A 51 -7.78 -15.81 -29.59
C ASN A 51 -8.35 -16.05 -28.18
N ILE A 52 -8.42 -15.02 -27.33
CA ILE A 52 -8.93 -15.17 -25.97
C ILE A 52 -10.45 -14.99 -25.95
N PRO A 53 -11.23 -16.02 -25.58
CA PRO A 53 -12.67 -15.92 -25.51
C PRO A 53 -13.12 -14.99 -24.36
N PRO A 54 -14.26 -14.28 -24.49
CA PRO A 54 -14.76 -13.35 -23.46
C PRO A 54 -14.99 -13.98 -22.08
N GLU A 55 -15.28 -15.28 -22.06
CA GLU A 55 -15.44 -16.05 -20.83
C GLU A 55 -14.14 -16.11 -20.01
N MET A 56 -13.00 -16.25 -20.70
CA MET A 56 -11.68 -16.27 -20.07
C MET A 56 -11.31 -14.91 -19.47
N LYS A 57 -11.72 -13.79 -20.11
CA LYS A 57 -11.59 -12.43 -19.56
C LYS A 57 -12.34 -12.27 -18.24
N THR A 58 -13.57 -12.79 -18.18
CA THR A 58 -14.40 -12.74 -16.97
C THR A 58 -13.76 -13.53 -15.84
N MET A 59 -13.22 -14.71 -16.15
CA MET A 59 -12.52 -15.56 -15.17
C MET A 59 -11.25 -14.89 -14.62
N MET A 60 -10.41 -14.31 -15.49
CA MET A 60 -9.19 -13.60 -15.09
C MET A 60 -9.50 -12.38 -14.22
N ASN A 61 -10.52 -11.60 -14.57
CA ASN A 61 -10.94 -10.45 -13.79
C ASN A 61 -11.47 -10.84 -12.40
N SER A 62 -12.20 -11.96 -12.30
CA SER A 62 -12.67 -12.46 -11.00
C SER A 62 -11.49 -12.90 -10.11
N PHE A 63 -10.50 -13.55 -10.71
CA PHE A 63 -9.29 -13.97 -10.01
C PHE A 63 -8.49 -12.76 -9.48
N LEU A 64 -8.31 -11.73 -10.32
CA LEU A 64 -7.65 -10.48 -9.92
C LEU A 64 -8.43 -9.77 -8.80
N ASP A 65 -9.78 -9.71 -8.89
CA ASP A 65 -10.61 -9.10 -7.85
C ASP A 65 -10.47 -9.86 -6.50
N GLU A 66 -10.33 -11.19 -6.50
CA GLU A 66 -10.07 -11.97 -5.29
C GLU A 66 -8.69 -11.73 -4.71
N MET A 67 -7.65 -11.70 -5.54
CA MET A 67 -6.28 -11.36 -5.11
C MET A 67 -6.24 -9.97 -4.47
N CYS A 68 -6.87 -8.99 -5.11
CA CYS A 68 -6.95 -7.61 -4.63
C CYS A 68 -7.63 -7.47 -3.27
N LYS A 69 -8.70 -8.24 -3.03
CA LYS A 69 -9.37 -8.30 -1.72
C LYS A 69 -8.47 -8.90 -0.64
N ASN A 70 -7.60 -9.84 -0.99
CA ASN A 70 -6.66 -10.42 -0.03
C ASN A 70 -5.57 -9.43 0.38
N TYR A 71 -5.04 -8.63 -0.55
CA TYR A 71 -4.02 -7.62 -0.25
C TYR A 71 -4.50 -6.49 0.66
N ALA A 72 -5.75 -6.02 0.49
CA ALA A 72 -6.32 -4.98 1.35
C ALA A 72 -6.41 -5.40 2.82
N ARG A 73 -6.58 -6.70 3.11
CA ARG A 73 -6.64 -7.21 4.49
C ARG A 73 -5.29 -7.23 5.20
N ILE A 74 -4.18 -7.09 4.47
CA ILE A 74 -2.83 -7.09 5.07
C ILE A 74 -2.60 -5.78 5.86
N GLY A 75 -3.18 -4.67 5.40
CA GLY A 75 -3.09 -3.38 6.10
C GLY A 75 -3.72 -3.39 7.49
N GLU A 76 -4.73 -4.25 7.73
CA GLU A 76 -5.43 -4.36 9.01
C GLU A 76 -4.57 -4.99 10.13
N TYR A 77 -3.54 -5.77 9.78
CA TYR A 77 -2.65 -6.45 10.72
C TYR A 77 -1.27 -5.81 10.81
N ALA A 78 -1.07 -4.69 10.14
CA ALA A 78 0.24 -4.08 10.06
C ALA A 78 0.54 -3.26 11.32
N GLU A 79 1.41 -3.80 12.17
CA GLU A 79 1.85 -3.16 13.41
C GLU A 79 2.97 -2.13 13.17
N ASN A 80 3.62 -2.20 12.01
CA ASN A 80 4.80 -1.41 11.66
C ASN A 80 4.46 -0.31 10.64
N THR A 81 4.44 0.94 11.09
CA THR A 81 4.03 2.09 10.27
C THR A 81 5.01 2.39 9.13
N ASP A 82 6.31 2.22 9.35
CA ASP A 82 7.33 2.41 8.31
C ASP A 82 7.27 1.34 7.22
N LEU A 83 6.94 0.09 7.60
CA LEU A 83 6.66 -0.98 6.66
C LEU A 83 5.45 -0.63 5.77
N ILE A 84 4.37 -0.12 6.36
CA ILE A 84 3.16 0.29 5.63
C ILE A 84 3.42 1.46 4.70
N GLN A 85 4.15 2.47 5.16
CA GLN A 85 4.52 3.61 4.33
C GLN A 85 5.39 3.20 3.15
N SER A 86 6.39 2.35 3.38
CA SER A 86 7.26 1.87 2.30
C SER A 86 6.51 0.98 1.32
N ALA A 87 5.60 0.13 1.80
CA ALA A 87 4.75 -0.70 0.95
C ALA A 87 3.80 0.17 0.10
N THR A 88 3.21 1.20 0.70
CA THR A 88 2.34 2.17 0.01
C THR A 88 3.08 2.87 -1.13
N ALA A 89 4.33 3.29 -0.90
CA ALA A 89 5.17 3.90 -1.94
C ALA A 89 5.45 2.92 -3.09
N CYS A 90 5.81 1.67 -2.78
CA CYS A 90 5.99 0.62 -3.78
C CYS A 90 4.74 0.41 -4.64
N LEU A 91 3.58 0.21 -4.01
CA LEU A 91 2.30 -0.02 -4.70
C LEU A 91 1.94 1.15 -5.64
N ASN A 92 2.11 2.40 -5.18
CA ASN A 92 1.86 3.58 -5.99
C ASN A 92 2.83 3.69 -7.18
N SER A 93 4.12 3.40 -6.97
CA SER A 93 5.12 3.41 -8.05
C SER A 93 4.77 2.41 -9.15
N MET A 94 4.27 1.23 -8.77
CA MET A 94 3.83 0.19 -9.70
C MET A 94 2.56 0.59 -10.44
N ALA A 95 1.58 1.17 -9.75
CA ALA A 95 0.33 1.64 -10.36
C ALA A 95 0.56 2.76 -11.41
N ALA A 96 1.63 3.53 -11.25
CA ALA A 96 2.02 4.60 -12.18
C ALA A 96 2.67 4.11 -13.48
N ARG A 97 3.09 2.84 -13.56
CA ARG A 97 3.80 2.31 -14.74
C ARG A 97 2.89 2.16 -15.96
N SER A 98 3.50 2.04 -17.15
CA SER A 98 2.78 1.63 -18.34
C SER A 98 2.32 0.17 -18.22
N CYS A 99 1.29 -0.24 -18.97
CA CYS A 99 0.83 -1.64 -18.92
C CYS A 99 1.88 -2.63 -19.42
N ASN A 100 2.71 -2.23 -20.38
CA ASN A 100 3.83 -3.03 -20.82
C ASN A 100 4.83 -3.25 -19.68
N ASP A 101 5.21 -2.19 -18.96
CA ASP A 101 6.20 -2.28 -17.90
C ASP A 101 5.65 -2.95 -16.63
N LEU A 102 4.33 -2.86 -16.42
CA LEU A 102 3.66 -3.50 -15.28
C LEU A 102 3.49 -5.01 -15.49
N LEU A 103 3.17 -5.45 -16.72
CA LEU A 103 2.92 -6.86 -17.02
C LEU A 103 4.19 -7.63 -17.38
N ASN A 104 5.19 -6.97 -17.97
CA ASN A 104 6.47 -7.57 -18.35
C ASN A 104 7.55 -7.22 -17.33
N ALA A 105 7.28 -7.41 -16.04
CA ALA A 105 8.06 -6.90 -14.92
C ALA A 105 9.52 -7.43 -14.90
N ASP A 106 10.37 -6.86 -15.75
CA ASP A 106 11.79 -7.16 -15.85
C ASP A 106 12.62 -6.35 -14.84
N ASN A 107 12.06 -5.26 -14.29
CA ASN A 107 12.74 -4.40 -13.34
C ASN A 107 11.81 -3.93 -12.23
N GLU A 108 12.24 -4.10 -10.99
CA GLU A 108 11.62 -3.52 -9.80
C GLU A 108 11.79 -1.99 -9.76
N THR A 109 10.88 -1.27 -9.11
CA THR A 109 11.03 0.19 -8.91
C THR A 109 11.93 0.49 -7.70
N ASP A 110 12.48 1.70 -7.65
CA ASP A 110 13.27 2.14 -6.50
C ASP A 110 12.47 2.05 -5.19
N GLU A 111 11.18 2.38 -5.23
CA GLU A 111 10.29 2.33 -4.07
C GLU A 111 10.06 0.89 -3.58
N CYS A 112 9.94 -0.08 -4.49
CA CYS A 112 9.80 -1.48 -4.12
C CYS A 112 11.11 -2.04 -3.55
N MET A 113 12.27 -1.70 -4.11
CA MET A 113 13.56 -2.03 -3.50
C MET A 113 13.74 -1.42 -2.10
N GLN A 114 13.17 -0.25 -1.82
CA GLN A 114 13.17 0.30 -0.46
C GLN A 114 12.22 -0.46 0.46
N TYR A 115 11.05 -0.84 -0.02
CA TYR A 115 10.13 -1.70 0.73
C TYR A 115 10.79 -3.01 1.13
N GLU A 116 11.49 -3.69 0.21
CA GLU A 116 12.22 -4.92 0.54
C GLU A 116 13.25 -4.70 1.65
N LYS A 117 14.01 -3.60 1.62
CA LYS A 117 14.98 -3.27 2.67
C LYS A 117 14.31 -3.04 4.03
N VAL A 118 13.11 -2.44 4.03
CA VAL A 118 12.34 -2.23 5.27
C VAL A 118 11.75 -3.55 5.77
N ALA A 119 11.16 -4.35 4.89
CA ALA A 119 10.58 -5.66 5.20
C ALA A 119 11.62 -6.62 5.79
N ASN A 120 12.83 -6.68 5.23
CA ASN A 120 13.93 -7.51 5.73
C ASN A 120 14.34 -7.20 7.18
N LYS A 121 13.99 -6.02 7.74
CA LYS A 121 14.23 -5.73 9.16
C LYS A 121 13.35 -6.57 10.09
N TYR A 122 12.19 -6.99 9.60
CA TYR A 122 11.17 -7.73 10.34
C TYR A 122 11.23 -9.25 10.08
N ASP A 123 11.84 -9.68 8.97
CA ASP A 123 12.01 -11.11 8.64
C ASP A 123 13.09 -11.84 9.48
N ASN A 124 13.89 -11.10 10.27
CA ASN A 124 14.97 -11.64 11.10
C ASN A 124 14.63 -11.71 12.60
N GLU A 125 13.34 -11.59 12.97
CA GLU A 125 12.85 -11.70 14.36
C GLU A 125 12.32 -13.10 14.70
#